data_AF-A0AAJ2AQ93-F1
#
_entry.id   AF-A0AAJ2AQ93-F1
#
_cell.length_a   1.000
_cell.length_b   1.000
_cell.length_c   1.000
_cell.angle_alpha   90.00
_cell.angle_beta   90.00
_cell.angle_gamma   90.00
#
_symmetry.space_group_name_H-M   'P 1'
#
loop_
_entity.id
_entity.type
_entity.pdbx_description
1 polymer ?
#
loop_
_entity_poly.entity_id
_entity_poly.type
_entity_poly.pdbx_seq_one_letter_code
_entity_poly.pdbx_strand_id
1 'polypeptide(L)' 'MARTRVLNELNRLNPFIVDCEVRIEAQRQRIDWIKQGGGNAEDSEKLLNNLISSSSALTRLRLTDVEELREREN' A
#
# COMPACT_ATOMS: atom_id res chain seq x y z
N MET A 1 -0.08 19.99 19.71
CA MET A 1 0.20 18.53 19.83
C MET A 1 -0.43 17.71 18.71
N ALA A 2 -1.69 17.93 18.33
CA ALA A 2 -2.37 17.17 17.27
C ALA A 2 -1.66 17.22 15.90
N ARG A 3 -1.22 18.39 15.42
CA ARG A 3 -0.48 18.52 14.15
C ARG A 3 0.77 17.64 14.08
N THR A 4 1.58 17.66 15.14
CA THR A 4 2.78 16.81 15.24
C THR A 4 2.43 15.33 15.20
N ARG A 5 1.32 14.92 15.83
CA ARG A 5 0.84 13.54 15.78
C ARG A 5 0.48 13.11 14.37
N VAL A 6 -0.27 13.93 13.62
CA VAL A 6 -0.67 13.58 12.24
C VAL A 6 0.54 13.54 11.30
N LEU A 7 1.47 14.49 11.43
CA LEU A 7 2.74 14.45 10.67
C LEU A 7 3.57 13.20 10.98
N ASN A 8 3.62 12.78 12.25
CA ASN A 8 4.31 11.55 12.64
C ASN A 8 3.64 10.31 12.05
N GLU A 9 2.31 10.27 12.02
CA GLU A 9 1.57 9.16 11.42
C GLU A 9 1.78 9.09 9.90
N LEU A 10 1.75 10.23 9.20
CA LEU A 10 2.09 10.30 7.77
C LEU A 10 3.52 9.80 7.49
N ASN A 11 4.49 10.23 8.30
CA ASN A 11 5.88 9.74 8.21
C ASN A 11 5.98 8.24 8.46
N ARG A 12 5.11 7.69 9.31
CA ARG A 12 5.04 6.25 9.59
C ARG A 12 4.38 5.49 8.44
N LEU A 13 3.32 6.01 7.85
CA LEU A 13 2.55 5.35 6.78
C LEU A 13 3.29 5.30 5.45
N ASN A 14 4.02 6.36 5.09
CA ASN A 14 4.66 6.47 3.77
C ASN A 14 5.61 5.30 3.44
N PRO A 15 6.52 4.86 4.34
CA PRO A 15 7.37 3.69 4.07
C PRO A 15 6.58 2.39 3.84
N PHE A 16 5.46 2.18 4.54
CA PHE A 16 4.65 0.97 4.35
C PHE A 16 3.91 0.96 3.01
N ILE A 17 3.47 2.14 2.54
CA ILE A 17 2.87 2.27 1.21
C ILE A 17 3.91 1.93 0.14
N VAL A 18 5.12 2.47 0.25
CA VAL A 18 6.22 2.18 -0.68
C VAL A 18 6.59 0.69 -0.65
N ASP A 19 6.71 0.07 0.53
CA ASP A 19 6.98 -1.37 0.65
C ASP A 19 5.87 -2.21 0.00
N CYS A 20 4.60 -1.84 0.17
CA CYS A 20 3.48 -2.51 -0.50
C CYS A 20 3.59 -2.39 -2.03
N GLU A 21 3.90 -1.22 -2.56
CA GLU A 21 4.07 -1.00 -4.01
C GLU A 21 5.21 -1.86 -4.58
N VAL A 22 6.37 -1.90 -3.91
CA VAL A 22 7.51 -2.74 -4.30
C VAL A 22 7.11 -4.23 -4.32
N ARG A 23 6.39 -4.70 -3.29
CA ARG A 23 5.93 -6.10 -3.21
C ARG A 23 4.89 -6.44 -4.26
N ILE A 24 3.98 -5.51 -4.57
CA ILE A 24 2.99 -5.67 -5.64
C ILE A 24 3.70 -5.91 -6.97
N GLU A 25 4.71 -5.11 -7.29
CA GLU A 25 5.45 -5.23 -8.53
C GLU A 25 6.24 -6.54 -8.61
N ALA A 26 6.94 -6.90 -7.55
CA ALA A 26 7.64 -8.20 -7.47
C ALA A 26 6.67 -9.38 -7.62
N GLN A 27 5.47 -9.29 -7.03
CA GLN A 27 4.48 -10.35 -7.11
C GLN A 27 3.85 -10.47 -8.50
N ARG A 28 3.67 -9.36 -9.23
CA ARG A 28 3.26 -9.38 -10.64
C ARG A 28 4.27 -10.12 -11.52
N GLN A 29 5.54 -9.76 -11.38
CA GLN A 29 6.63 -10.43 -12.13
C GLN A 29 6.68 -11.94 -11.84
N ARG A 30 6.46 -12.33 -10.57
CA ARG A 30 6.38 -13.73 -10.17
C ARG A 30 5.21 -14.46 -10.82
N ILE A 31 4.02 -13.86 -10.84
CA ILE A 31 2.83 -14.44 -11.49
C ILE A 31 3.08 -14.64 -12.97
N ASP A 32 3.65 -13.64 -13.64
CA ASP A 32 3.96 -13.72 -15.07
C ASP A 32 4.94 -14.86 -15.36
N TRP A 33 6.00 -15.00 -14.55
CA TRP A 33 6.95 -16.11 -14.67
C TRP A 33 6.28 -17.49 -14.49
N ILE A 34 5.41 -17.64 -13.48
CA ILE A 34 4.67 -18.90 -13.24
C ILE A 34 3.79 -19.24 -14.45
N LYS A 35 3.05 -18.26 -14.96
CA LYS A 35 2.14 -18.45 -16.10
C LYS A 35 2.88 -18.76 -17.40
N GLN A 36 4.01 -18.12 -17.65
CA GLN A 36 4.88 -18.43 -18.80
C GLN A 36 5.37 -19.88 -18.77
N GLY A 37 5.64 -20.43 -17.59
CA GLY A 37 5.99 -21.83 -17.39
C GLY A 37 4.79 -22.81 -17.42
N GLY A 38 3.57 -22.32 -17.67
CA GLY A 38 2.34 -23.13 -17.62
C GLY A 38 1.91 -23.55 -16.21
N GLY A 39 2.47 -22.94 -15.17
CA GLY A 39 2.16 -23.25 -13.77
C GLY A 39 0.86 -22.62 -13.29
N ASN A 40 0.30 -23.16 -12.20
CA ASN A 40 -0.82 -22.56 -11.51
C ASN A 40 -0.36 -21.40 -10.62
N ALA A 41 -0.89 -20.19 -10.87
CA ALA A 41 -0.55 -18.97 -10.14
C ALA A 41 -1.62 -18.52 -9.12
N GLU A 42 -2.69 -19.29 -8.89
CA GLU A 42 -3.87 -18.88 -8.11
C GLU A 42 -3.51 -18.32 -6.71
N ASP A 43 -2.66 -19.01 -5.95
CA ASP A 43 -2.25 -18.54 -4.63
C ASP A 43 -1.40 -17.27 -4.70
N SER A 44 -0.61 -17.14 -5.77
CA SER A 44 0.17 -15.92 -6.01
C SER A 44 -0.73 -14.74 -6.39
N GLU A 45 -1.81 -14.97 -7.12
CA GLU A 45 -2.83 -13.97 -7.45
C GLU A 45 -3.64 -13.55 -6.22
N LYS A 46 -4.01 -14.50 -5.35
CA LYS A 46 -4.64 -14.18 -4.05
C LYS A 46 -3.74 -13.28 -3.21
N LEU A 47 -2.44 -13.61 -3.14
CA LEU A 47 -1.47 -12.77 -2.42
C LEU A 47 -1.35 -11.37 -3.04
N LEU A 48 -1.32 -11.26 -4.38
CA LEU A 48 -1.30 -9.98 -5.06
C LEU A 48 -2.53 -9.14 -4.71
N ASN A 49 -3.73 -9.73 -4.72
CA ASN A 49 -4.96 -9.03 -4.36
C ASN A 49 -4.91 -8.52 -2.91
N ASN A 50 -4.41 -9.32 -1.97
CA ASN A 50 -4.23 -8.90 -0.59
C ASN A 50 -3.28 -7.70 -0.49
N LEU A 51 -2.16 -7.71 -1.19
CA LEU A 51 -1.22 -6.59 -1.22
C LEU A 51 -1.86 -5.31 -1.80
N ILE A 52 -2.63 -5.42 -2.89
CA ILE A 52 -3.37 -4.29 -3.48
C ILE A 52 -4.39 -3.73 -2.49
N SER A 53 -5.14 -4.59 -1.80
CA SER A 53 -6.11 -4.17 -0.78
C SER A 53 -5.42 -3.46 0.39
N SER A 54 -4.30 -3.99 0.89
CA SER A 54 -3.51 -3.36 1.96
C SER A 54 -2.96 -2.00 1.54
N SER A 55 -2.37 -1.90 0.34
CA SER A 55 -1.86 -0.63 -0.21
C SER A 55 -2.97 0.41 -0.34
N SER A 56 -4.14 0.01 -0.82
CA SER A 56 -5.31 0.87 -0.93
C SER A 56 -5.81 1.37 0.43
N ALA A 57 -5.83 0.50 1.45
CA ALA A 57 -6.22 0.88 2.80
C ALA A 57 -5.24 1.89 3.42
N LEU A 58 -3.93 1.65 3.28
CA LEU A 58 -2.90 2.57 3.76
C LEU A 58 -2.97 3.93 3.06
N THR A 59 -3.23 3.92 1.75
CA THR A 59 -3.41 5.16 0.98
C THR A 59 -4.63 5.95 1.44
N ARG A 60 -5.74 5.28 1.75
CA ARG A 60 -6.94 5.93 2.31
C ARG A 60 -6.65 6.56 3.69
N LEU A 61 -5.96 5.84 4.57
CA LEU A 61 -5.52 6.39 5.86
C LEU A 61 -4.66 7.65 5.70
N ARG A 62 -3.69 7.60 4.78
CA ARG A 62 -2.86 8.76 4.44
C ARG A 62 -3.68 9.96 3.96
N LEU A 63 -4.71 9.72 3.13
CA LEU A 63 -5.58 10.79 2.64
C LEU A 63 -6.39 11.41 3.78
N THR A 64 -6.95 10.60 4.68
CA THR A 64 -7.67 11.09 5.87
C THR A 64 -6.77 11.94 6.76
N ASP A 65 -5.54 11.51 7.02
CA ASP A 65 -4.56 12.29 7.80
C ASP A 65 -4.20 13.63 7.12
N VAL A 66 -4.10 13.65 5.79
CA VAL A 66 -3.86 14.89 5.02
C VAL A 66 -5.06 15.83 5.08
N GLU A 67 -6.29 15.31 4.97
CA GLU A 67 -7.51 16.11 5.12
C GLU A 67 -7.62 16.71 6.52
N GLU A 68 -7.35 15.92 7.57
CA GLU A 68 -7.31 16.41 8.95
C GLU A 68 -6.30 17.54 9.15
N LEU A 69 -5.12 17.48 8.51
CA LEU A 69 -4.16 18.57 8.54
C LEU A 69 -4.70 19.83 7.86
N ARG A 70 -5.33 19.70 6.69
CA ARG A 70 -5.89 20.84 5.93
C ARG A 70 -6.99 21.55 6.69
N GLU A 71 -7.91 20.80 7.31
CA GLU A 71 -9.01 21.38 8.10
C GLU A 71 -8.52 22.14 9.32
N ARG A 72 -7.36 21.77 9.87
CA ARG A 72 -6.75 22.44 11.04
C ARG A 72 -5.90 23.66 10.68
N GLU A 73 -5.52 23.81 9.41
CA GLU A 73 -4.73 24.94 8.90
C GLU A 73 -5.60 26.09 8.36
N ASN A 74 -6.91 25.85 8.17
CA ASN A 74 -7.93 26.87 7.84
C ASN A 74 -8.67 27.37 9.10
#